data_AF-A0AAD2ZSV7-F1
#
_entry.id   AF-A0AAD2ZSV7-F1
#
_cell.length_a   1.000
_cell.length_b   1.000
_cell.length_c   1.000
_cell.angle_alpha   90.00
_cell.angle_beta   90.00
_cell.angle_gamma   90.00
#
_symmetry.space_group_name_H-M   'P 1'
#
loop_
_entity.id
_entity.type
_entity.pdbx_description
1 polymer ?
#
loop_
_entity_poly.entity_id
_entity_poly.type
_entity_poly.pdbx_seq_one_letter_code
_entity_poly.pdbx_strand_id
1 'polypeptide(L)'
;MSIYGATKAFVLFLSQGLSQELSPKGVYVQAVLPAATRTEIWARAGIDVNTLPEVMEVGELVDAALVGFDRRELVTIPPLHVAERWDALEGARQGLMSDIRQTHAAERYQRPLNA
;
A
#
# COMPACT_ATOMS: atom_id res chain seq x y z
N MET A 1 -11.07 -6.49 11.15
CA MET A 1 -10.03 -6.26 10.11
C MET A 1 -10.39 -5.20 9.08
N SER A 2 -11.64 -5.08 8.59
CA SER A 2 -12.00 -4.15 7.51
C SER A 2 -11.68 -2.68 7.78
N ILE A 3 -12.00 -2.16 8.98
CA ILE A 3 -11.71 -0.76 9.34
C ILE A 3 -10.21 -0.51 9.39
N TYR A 4 -9.45 -1.40 10.04
CA TYR A 4 -7.99 -1.31 10.10
C TYR A 4 -7.35 -1.37 8.69
N GLY A 5 -7.84 -2.26 7.83
CA GLY A 5 -7.39 -2.33 6.43
C GLY A 5 -7.69 -1.04 5.66
N ALA A 6 -8.87 -0.45 5.86
CA ALA A 6 -9.24 0.82 5.24
C ALA A 6 -8.32 1.97 5.66
N THR A 7 -7.95 2.06 6.94
CA THR A 7 -7.00 3.10 7.39
C THR A 7 -5.60 2.90 6.82
N LYS A 8 -5.17 1.67 6.55
CA LYS A 8 -3.86 1.40 5.92
C LYS A 8 -3.87 1.61 4.41
N ALA A 9 -4.97 1.32 3.72
CA ALA A 9 -5.16 1.72 2.32
C ALA A 9 -5.07 3.24 2.16
N PHE A 10 -5.71 3.98 3.08
CA PHE A 10 -5.59 5.44 3.14
C PHE A 10 -4.14 5.90 3.32
N VAL A 11 -3.40 5.32 4.28
CA VAL A 11 -2.00 5.72 4.54
C VAL A 11 -1.09 5.49 3.33
N LEU A 12 -1.26 4.38 2.60
CA LEU A 12 -0.50 4.13 1.38
C LEU A 12 -0.78 5.21 0.33
N PHE A 13 -2.05 5.47 0.03
CA PHE A 13 -2.45 6.47 -0.95
C PHE A 13 -1.98 7.89 -0.55
N LEU A 14 -2.12 8.24 0.73
CA LEU A 14 -1.62 9.50 1.28
C LEU A 14 -0.11 9.64 1.06
N SER A 15 0.66 8.59 1.34
CA SER A 15 2.12 8.60 1.18
C SER A 15 2.54 8.79 -0.28
N GLN A 16 1.85 8.12 -1.21
CA GLN A 16 2.06 8.31 -2.65
C GLN A 16 1.78 9.75 -3.09
N GLY A 17 0.66 10.33 -2.64
CA GLY A 17 0.31 11.72 -2.92
C GLY A 17 1.34 12.72 -2.37
N LEU A 18 1.71 12.57 -1.09
CA LEU A 18 2.72 13.43 -0.45
C LEU A 18 4.10 13.32 -1.12
N SER A 19 4.51 12.12 -1.56
CA SER A 19 5.76 11.96 -2.31
C SER A 19 5.76 12.80 -3.60
N GLN A 20 4.63 12.84 -4.32
CA GLN A 20 4.51 13.66 -5.54
C GLN A 20 4.49 15.16 -5.21
N GLU A 21 3.73 15.57 -4.19
CA GLU A 21 3.57 16.98 -3.83
C GLU A 21 4.82 17.61 -3.19
N LEU A 22 5.61 16.81 -2.46
CA LEU A 22 6.68 17.32 -1.60
C LEU A 22 8.09 16.98 -2.11
N SER A 23 8.27 16.01 -3.02
CA SER A 23 9.59 15.74 -3.61
C SER A 23 10.20 16.95 -4.33
N PRO A 24 9.46 17.83 -5.04
CA PRO A 24 10.04 19.05 -5.62
C PRO A 24 10.52 20.05 -4.56
N LYS A 25 10.05 19.91 -3.32
CA LYS A 25 10.46 20.72 -2.16
C LYS A 25 11.62 20.09 -1.39
N GLY A 26 12.20 19.00 -1.90
CA GLY A 26 13.30 18.28 -1.27
C GLY A 26 12.90 17.39 -0.09
N VAL A 27 11.60 17.17 0.14
CA VAL A 27 11.11 16.28 1.20
C VAL A 27 10.99 14.86 0.66
N TYR A 28 11.59 13.91 1.37
CA TYR A 28 11.44 12.48 1.11
C TYR A 28 10.28 11.91 1.93
N VAL A 29 9.41 11.13 1.29
CA VAL A 29 8.28 10.45 1.91
C VAL A 29 8.39 8.96 1.60
N GLN A 30 8.42 8.13 2.64
CA GLN A 30 8.47 6.67 2.53
C GLN A 30 7.20 6.06 3.11
N ALA A 31 6.59 5.12 2.38
CA ALA A 31 5.60 4.20 2.92
C ALA A 31 6.29 2.89 3.29
N VAL A 32 6.28 2.52 4.57
CA VAL A 32 6.74 1.20 5.04
C VAL A 32 5.53 0.31 5.32
N LEU A 33 5.45 -0.85 4.66
CA LEU A 33 4.31 -1.77 4.74
C LEU A 33 4.73 -3.12 5.35
N PRO A 34 4.69 -3.26 6.68
CA PRO A 34 4.88 -4.54 7.36
C PRO A 34 3.72 -5.52 7.10
N ALA A 35 3.97 -6.79 7.38
CA ALA A 35 2.93 -7.82 7.57
C ALA A 35 2.82 -8.16 9.07
N ALA A 36 2.60 -9.44 9.40
CA ALA A 36 2.58 -9.84 10.79
C ALA A 36 3.96 -9.66 11.44
N THR A 37 4.06 -8.75 12.39
CA THR A 37 5.32 -8.45 13.12
C THR A 37 5.10 -8.61 14.62
N ARG A 38 6.07 -9.21 15.32
CA ARG A 38 5.99 -9.47 16.76
C ARG A 38 6.06 -8.16 17.55
N THR A 39 4.88 -7.60 17.83
CA THR A 39 4.70 -6.35 18.58
C THR A 39 3.47 -6.46 19.49
N GLU A 40 3.25 -5.44 20.33
CA GLU A 40 2.10 -5.39 21.24
C GLU A 40 0.73 -5.20 20.55
N ILE A 41 0.69 -4.89 19.24
CA ILE A 41 -0.56 -4.61 18.53
C ILE A 41 -1.56 -5.77 18.60
N TRP A 42 -1.05 -7.00 18.63
CA TRP A 42 -1.86 -8.22 18.70
C TRP A 42 -2.57 -8.34 20.04
N ALA A 43 -1.82 -8.21 21.14
CA ALA A 43 -2.39 -8.26 22.49
C ALA A 43 -3.44 -7.15 22.70
N ARG A 44 -3.17 -5.94 22.19
CA ARG A 44 -4.13 -4.80 22.22
C ARG A 44 -5.40 -5.08 21.41
N ALA A 45 -5.31 -5.92 20.39
CA ALA A 45 -6.45 -6.37 19.60
C ALA A 45 -7.13 -7.65 20.15
N GLY A 46 -6.68 -8.16 21.32
CA GLY A 46 -7.19 -9.40 21.91
C GLY A 46 -6.72 -10.67 21.20
N ILE A 47 -5.58 -10.61 20.49
CA ILE A 47 -5.00 -11.72 19.71
C ILE A 47 -3.70 -12.16 20.37
N ASP A 48 -3.53 -13.46 20.61
CA ASP A 48 -2.24 -14.04 20.99
C ASP A 48 -1.35 -14.17 19.75
N VAL A 49 -0.27 -13.38 19.70
CA VAL A 49 0.69 -13.37 18.58
C VAL A 49 1.31 -14.75 18.32
N ASN A 50 1.40 -15.61 19.35
CA ASN A 50 1.98 -16.95 19.21
C ASN A 50 1.05 -17.93 18.47
N THR A 51 -0.21 -17.56 18.25
CA THR A 51 -1.16 -18.33 17.43
C THR A 51 -1.10 -17.97 15.95
N LEU A 52 -0.40 -16.90 15.59
CA LEU A 52 -0.28 -16.46 14.21
C LEU A 52 0.80 -17.29 13.49
N PRO A 53 0.52 -17.79 12.28
CA PRO A 53 1.57 -18.34 11.42
C PRO A 53 2.49 -17.21 10.94
N GLU A 54 3.78 -17.51 10.81
CA GLU A 54 4.77 -16.66 10.11
C GLU A 54 4.78 -15.19 10.57
N VAL A 55 5.42 -14.94 11.71
CA VAL A 55 5.57 -13.59 12.29
C VAL A 55 7.03 -13.16 12.19
N MET A 56 7.29 -12.00 11.58
CA MET A 56 8.62 -11.41 11.51
C MET A 56 8.98 -10.73 12.84
N GLU A 57 10.24 -10.81 13.25
CA GLU A 57 10.72 -10.07 14.42
C GLU A 57 10.81 -8.57 14.12
N VAL A 58 10.56 -7.74 15.14
CA VAL A 58 10.53 -6.28 14.97
C VAL A 58 11.88 -5.70 14.55
N GLY A 59 12.99 -6.29 15.02
CA GLY A 59 14.34 -5.86 14.63
C GLY A 59 14.57 -6.06 13.13
N GLU A 60 14.27 -7.26 12.61
CA GLU A 60 14.41 -7.58 11.19
C GLU A 60 13.56 -6.66 10.30
N LEU A 61 12.31 -6.38 10.71
CA LEU A 61 11.44 -5.45 10.00
C LEU A 61 12.07 -4.05 9.90
N VAL A 62 12.56 -3.53 11.03
CA VAL A 62 13.11 -2.16 11.10
C VAL A 62 14.40 -2.07 10.30
N ASP A 63 15.28 -3.06 10.40
CA ASP A 63 16.51 -3.12 9.61
C ASP A 63 16.20 -3.10 8.10
N ALA A 64 15.24 -3.92 7.65
CA ALA A 64 14.82 -3.94 6.26
C ALA A 64 14.18 -2.60 5.81
N ALA A 65 13.37 -1.99 6.66
CA ALA A 65 12.75 -0.69 6.38
C ALA A 65 13.80 0.42 6.24
N LEU A 66 14.84 0.41 7.08
CA LEU A 66 15.94 1.37 7.04
C LEU A 66 16.84 1.17 5.83
N VAL A 67 17.04 -0.06 5.36
CA VAL A 67 17.70 -0.30 4.06
C VAL A 67 16.92 0.36 2.92
N GLY A 68 15.59 0.27 2.91
CA GLY A 68 14.75 0.99 1.95
C GLY A 68 14.85 2.51 2.09
N PHE A 69 14.91 3.00 3.33
CA PHE A 69 15.04 4.42 3.66
C PHE A 69 16.35 5.02 3.11
N ASP A 70 17.48 4.34 3.35
CA ASP A 70 18.80 4.77 2.88
C ASP A 70 18.89 4.81 1.35
N ARG A 71 18.14 3.92 0.67
CA ARG A 71 18.02 3.88 -0.79
C ARG A 71 17.02 4.90 -1.35
N ARG A 72 16.35 5.66 -0.49
CA ARG A 72 15.21 6.53 -0.83
C ARG A 72 14.09 5.81 -1.59
N GLU A 73 13.85 4.55 -1.26
CA GLU A 73 12.73 3.78 -1.80
C GLU A 73 11.41 4.40 -1.36
N LEU A 74 10.46 4.64 -2.27
CA LEU A 74 9.20 5.32 -1.93
C LEU A 74 8.22 4.41 -1.18
N VAL A 75 8.22 3.12 -1.52
CA VAL A 75 7.34 2.10 -0.94
C VAL A 75 8.18 0.87 -0.61
N THR A 76 8.40 0.63 0.67
CA THR A 76 9.21 -0.47 1.18
C THR A 76 8.30 -1.52 1.81
N ILE A 77 8.32 -2.74 1.26
CA ILE A 77 7.47 -3.86 1.68
C ILE A 77 8.35 -5.05 2.08
N PRO A 78 8.93 -5.07 3.29
CA PRO A 78 9.87 -6.12 3.71
C PRO A 78 9.39 -7.58 3.49
N PRO A 79 8.11 -7.94 3.72
CA PRO A 79 7.66 -9.32 3.50
C PRO A 79 7.33 -9.65 2.03
N LEU A 80 7.39 -8.70 1.09
CA LEU A 80 7.13 -8.96 -0.32
C LEU A 80 8.39 -9.50 -1.01
N HIS A 81 8.41 -10.81 -1.24
CA HIS A 81 9.59 -11.50 -1.78
C HIS A 81 9.87 -11.22 -3.26
N VAL A 82 8.84 -10.82 -4.03
CA VAL A 82 8.94 -10.52 -5.46
C VAL A 82 8.54 -9.06 -5.65
N ALA A 83 9.53 -8.16 -5.71
CA ALA A 83 9.33 -6.72 -5.73
C ALA A 83 8.47 -6.27 -6.93
N GLU A 84 8.60 -6.94 -8.08
CA GLU A 84 7.90 -6.63 -9.33
C GLU A 84 6.37 -6.76 -9.20
N ARG A 85 5.87 -7.43 -8.14
CA ARG A 85 4.43 -7.47 -7.85
C ARG A 85 3.88 -6.11 -7.45
N TRP A 86 4.68 -5.28 -6.79
CA TRP A 86 4.32 -3.89 -6.50
C TRP A 86 4.23 -3.07 -7.78
N ASP A 87 5.22 -3.19 -8.67
CA ASP A 87 5.24 -2.48 -9.95
C ASP A 87 4.07 -2.91 -10.84
N ALA A 88 3.73 -4.19 -10.85
CA ALA A 88 2.57 -4.70 -11.58
C ALA A 88 1.25 -4.14 -11.04
N LEU A 89 1.10 -4.01 -9.72
CA LEU A 89 -0.08 -3.40 -9.10
C LEU A 89 -0.20 -1.91 -9.49
N GLU A 90 0.90 -1.16 -9.39
CA GLU A 90 0.92 0.25 -9.73
C GLU A 90 0.70 0.47 -11.24
N GLY A 91 1.28 -0.38 -12.09
CA GLY A 91 1.02 -0.39 -13.53
C GLY A 91 -0.45 -0.67 -13.86
N ALA A 92 -1.07 -1.65 -13.21
CA ALA A 92 -2.49 -1.92 -13.38
C ALA A 92 -3.37 -0.76 -12.90
N ARG A 93 -3.00 -0.10 -11.79
CA ARG A 93 -3.68 1.11 -11.29
C ARG A 93 -3.62 2.23 -12.32
N GLN A 94 -2.45 2.50 -12.90
CA GLN A 94 -2.28 3.52 -13.94
C GLN A 94 -3.00 3.16 -15.24
N GLY A 95 -2.96 1.89 -15.65
CA GLY A 95 -3.70 1.40 -16.81
C GLY A 95 -5.20 1.63 -16.65
N LEU A 96 -5.78 1.29 -15.49
CA LEU A 96 -7.17 1.59 -15.19
C LEU A 96 -7.47 3.09 -15.31
N MET A 97 -6.60 3.95 -14.79
CA MET A 97 -6.76 5.41 -14.91
C MET A 97 -6.73 5.89 -16.38
N SER A 98 -5.91 5.27 -17.23
CA SER A 98 -5.83 5.64 -18.66
C SER A 98 -7.10 5.33 -19.45
N ASP A 99 -7.91 4.36 -19.00
CA ASP A 99 -9.17 3.99 -19.63
C ASP A 99 -10.37 4.80 -19.10
N ILE A 100 -10.17 5.70 -18.12
CA ILE A 100 -11.25 6.55 -17.61
C ILE A 100 -11.59 7.64 -18.64
N ARG A 101 -12.78 7.51 -19.22
CA ARG A 101 -13.42 8.56 -20.04
C ARG A 101 -14.44 9.31 -19.20
N GLN A 102 -14.33 10.64 -19.16
CA GLN A 102 -15.11 11.47 -18.23
C GLN A 102 -16.35 12.13 -18.84
N THR A 103 -16.43 12.23 -20.17
CA THR A 103 -17.52 12.94 -20.86
C THR A 103 -18.85 12.19 -20.75
N HIS A 104 -18.84 10.87 -20.83
CA HIS A 104 -20.02 10.02 -20.81
C HIS A 104 -19.79 8.76 -19.99
N ALA A 105 -20.85 8.22 -19.40
CA ALA A 105 -20.81 6.89 -18.80
C ALA A 105 -20.49 5.83 -19.86
N ALA A 106 -19.74 4.80 -19.46
CA ALA A 106 -19.39 3.68 -20.33
C ALA A 106 -20.65 3.02 -20.93
N GLU A 107 -20.53 2.52 -22.16
CA GLU A 107 -21.65 1.92 -22.92
C GLU A 107 -22.41 0.84 -22.14
N ARG A 108 -21.69 0.04 -21.33
CA ARG A 108 -22.28 -0.99 -20.46
C ARG A 108 -23.28 -0.47 -19.41
N TYR A 109 -23.39 0.85 -19.21
CA TYR A 109 -24.37 1.49 -18.31
C TYR A 109 -25.45 2.28 -19.06
N GLN A 110 -25.39 2.35 -20.38
CA GLN A 110 -26.37 3.07 -21.17
C GLN A 110 -27.59 2.17 -21.41
N ARG A 111 -28.80 2.72 -21.26
CA ARG A 111 -30.02 1.99 -21.60
C ARG A 111 -30.12 1.85 -23.12
N PRO A 112 -30.61 0.71 -23.65
CA PRO A 112 -30.95 0.61 -25.06
C PRO A 112 -31.98 1.70 -25.39
N LEU A 113 -31.83 2.35 -26.55
CA LEU A 113 -32.66 3.49 -26.96
C LEU A 113 -34.18 3.19 -27.12
N ASN A 114 -34.61 1.94 -26.93
CA ASN A 114 -35.98 1.48 -27.20
C ASN A 114 -36.59 0.58 -26.09
N ALA A 115 -36.31 0.84 -24.82
CA ALA A 115 -36.96 0.17 -23.67
C ALA A 115 -37.84 1.14 -22.87
#